data_AF-A0AAN6LP18-F1
#
_entry.id   AF-A0AAN6LP18-F1
#
_cell.length_a   1.000
_cell.length_b   1.000
_cell.length_c   1.000
_cell.angle_alpha   90.00
_cell.angle_beta   90.00
_cell.angle_gamma   90.00
#
_symmetry.space_group_name_H-M   'P 1'
#
loop_
_entity.id
_entity.type
_entity.pdbx_description
1 polymer ?
#
loop_
_entity_poly.entity_id
_entity_poly.type
_entity_poly.pdbx_seq_one_letter_code
_entity_poly.pdbx_strand_id
1 'polypeptide(L)'
;MTDPNFHIVTPRLYLSYFQPSNPNHCDFLVTLWNTPEFIASIGGKPTSITTRGAAEALIAGRFRAEHARNGYGMFLVSLKSSTPDYPADSSAPFSEHLEKCKPIGTVSLMRGEPPNAYTAPDVGFAILPEEMRRGYTKEAAEGVMAWAEAERGVRDVLGLTEPSNEASQGVFRSLGFEDRGIHSLKVFGGVKGSVWTKKGMHSDVSEYGI
;
A
#
# COMPACT_ATOMS: atom_id res chain seq x y z
N MET A 1 3.21 -13.90 -4.41
CA MET A 1 3.33 -12.59 -5.07
C MET A 1 3.73 -12.64 -6.55
N THR A 2 4.11 -13.79 -7.12
CA THR A 2 4.54 -13.85 -8.54
C THR A 2 3.40 -14.23 -9.49
N ASP A 3 2.17 -14.39 -8.98
CA ASP A 3 1.03 -14.68 -9.84
C ASP A 3 0.62 -13.38 -10.55
N PRO A 4 0.82 -13.26 -11.87
CA PRO A 4 0.45 -12.06 -12.61
C PRO A 4 -1.07 -11.90 -12.75
N ASN A 5 -1.85 -12.91 -12.38
CA ASN A 5 -3.31 -12.90 -12.43
C ASN A 5 -3.96 -12.59 -11.09
N PHE A 6 -3.20 -12.52 -9.99
CA PHE A 6 -3.75 -12.11 -8.71
C PHE A 6 -4.28 -10.68 -8.78
N HIS A 7 -5.52 -10.49 -8.32
CA HIS A 7 -6.12 -9.18 -8.21
C HIS A 7 -7.17 -9.11 -7.11
N ILE A 8 -7.32 -7.93 -6.52
CA ILE A 8 -8.43 -7.53 -5.68
C ILE A 8 -9.26 -6.53 -6.48
N VAL A 9 -10.57 -6.76 -6.57
CA VAL A 9 -11.50 -5.88 -7.28
C VAL A 9 -12.13 -4.91 -6.29
N THR A 10 -12.10 -3.62 -6.62
CA THR A 10 -12.91 -2.59 -5.96
C THR A 10 -13.86 -1.97 -7.00
N PRO A 11 -14.75 -1.03 -6.65
CA PRO A 11 -15.64 -0.41 -7.63
C PRO A 11 -14.93 0.16 -8.86
N ARG A 12 -13.81 0.88 -8.68
CA ARG A 12 -13.09 1.61 -9.73
C ARG A 12 -11.66 1.13 -9.96
N LEU A 13 -11.12 0.28 -9.08
CA LEU A 13 -9.70 -0.09 -9.07
C LEU A 13 -9.50 -1.60 -9.16
N TYR A 14 -8.33 -1.97 -9.64
CA TYR A 14 -7.72 -3.27 -9.37
C TYR A 14 -6.49 -3.07 -8.48
N LEU A 15 -6.34 -3.92 -7.47
CA LEU A 15 -5.12 -4.04 -6.69
C LEU A 15 -4.42 -5.32 -7.10
N SER A 16 -3.19 -5.24 -7.62
CA SER A 16 -2.46 -6.39 -8.14
C SER A 16 -1.04 -6.43 -7.58
N TYR A 17 -0.35 -7.55 -7.81
CA TYR A 17 1.06 -7.65 -7.48
C TYR A 17 1.93 -6.88 -8.49
N PHE A 18 2.99 -6.27 -7.99
CA PHE A 18 4.08 -5.77 -8.85
C PHE A 18 4.79 -6.95 -9.53
N GLN A 19 5.04 -6.84 -10.84
CA GLN A 19 5.78 -7.83 -11.62
C GLN A 19 7.16 -7.25 -11.93
N PRO A 20 8.26 -7.81 -11.39
CA PRO A 20 9.60 -7.24 -11.60
C PRO A 20 10.04 -7.33 -13.06
N SER A 21 9.56 -8.33 -13.80
CA SER A 21 9.82 -8.48 -15.24
C SER A 21 8.97 -7.55 -16.12
N ASN A 22 7.99 -6.83 -15.56
CA ASN A 22 7.18 -5.89 -16.33
C ASN A 22 7.81 -4.48 -16.26
N PRO A 23 8.37 -3.96 -17.37
CA PRO A 23 9.04 -2.65 -17.36
C PRO A 23 8.09 -1.51 -16.98
N ASN A 24 6.80 -1.60 -17.32
CA ASN A 24 5.82 -0.56 -16.97
C ASN A 24 5.58 -0.48 -15.46
N HIS A 25 5.63 -1.61 -14.75
CA HIS A 25 5.49 -1.62 -13.29
C HIS A 25 6.71 -0.99 -12.62
N CYS A 26 7.91 -1.30 -13.10
CA CYS A 26 9.16 -0.74 -12.59
C CYS A 26 9.26 0.76 -12.88
N ASP A 27 8.95 1.20 -14.10
CA ASP A 27 8.95 2.62 -14.48
C ASP A 27 7.92 3.41 -13.68
N PHE A 28 6.71 2.86 -13.51
CA PHE A 28 5.68 3.47 -12.70
C PHE A 28 6.14 3.69 -11.24
N LEU A 29 6.81 2.70 -10.65
CA LEU A 29 7.33 2.82 -9.28
C LEU A 29 8.37 3.94 -9.18
N VAL A 30 9.30 4.03 -10.15
CA VAL A 30 10.27 5.12 -10.24
C VAL A 30 9.54 6.46 -10.34
N THR A 31 8.54 6.59 -11.20
CA THR A 31 7.77 7.84 -11.33
C THR A 31 7.09 8.22 -10.01
N LEU A 32 6.30 7.32 -9.43
CA LEU A 32 5.52 7.60 -8.23
C LEU A 32 6.43 7.98 -7.04
N TRP A 33 7.49 7.21 -6.80
CA TRP A 33 8.36 7.39 -5.63
C TRP A 33 9.31 8.58 -5.74
N ASN A 34 9.35 9.25 -6.89
CA ASN A 34 10.12 10.49 -7.08
C ASN A 34 9.22 11.71 -7.28
N THR A 35 7.91 11.59 -7.04
CA THR A 35 7.01 12.76 -6.95
C THR A 35 7.33 13.59 -5.70
N PRO A 36 7.20 14.93 -5.75
CA PRO A 36 7.37 15.78 -4.57
C PRO A 36 6.48 15.37 -3.40
N GLU A 37 5.25 14.95 -3.69
CA GLU A 37 4.27 14.51 -2.71
C GLU A 37 4.69 13.23 -1.99
N PHE A 38 5.20 12.23 -2.73
CA PHE A 38 5.72 11.01 -2.11
C PHE A 38 6.94 11.32 -1.26
N ILE A 39 7.89 12.09 -1.79
CA ILE A 39 9.11 12.47 -1.06
C ILE A 39 8.76 13.22 0.23
N ALA A 40 7.82 14.17 0.17
CA ALA A 40 7.34 14.89 1.36
C ALA A 40 6.71 13.94 2.38
N SER A 41 5.96 12.93 1.92
CA SER A 41 5.28 11.96 2.81
C SER A 41 6.23 11.03 3.58
N ILE A 42 7.47 10.87 3.12
CA ILE A 42 8.51 10.03 3.75
C ILE A 42 9.64 10.84 4.41
N GLY A 43 9.37 12.09 4.80
CA GLY A 43 10.31 12.94 5.51
C GLY A 43 11.22 13.79 4.62
N GLY A 44 10.80 14.03 3.38
CA GLY A 44 11.43 14.99 2.46
C GLY A 44 12.75 14.51 1.83
N LYS A 45 13.16 13.27 2.08
CA LYS A 45 14.41 12.70 1.53
C LYS A 45 14.11 11.96 0.22
N PRO A 46 14.79 12.30 -0.89
CA PRO A 46 14.64 11.57 -2.15
C PRO A 46 14.93 10.08 -1.98
N THR A 47 14.23 9.25 -2.75
CA THR A 47 14.43 7.80 -2.73
C THR A 47 15.68 7.41 -3.50
N SER A 48 16.24 6.23 -3.21
CA SER A 48 17.28 5.61 -4.03
C SER A 48 16.71 4.89 -5.26
N ILE A 49 15.39 4.86 -5.44
CA ILE A 49 14.69 4.12 -6.49
C ILE A 49 14.49 5.04 -7.69
N THR A 50 15.60 5.40 -8.34
CA THR A 50 15.62 6.40 -9.44
C THR A 50 15.80 5.80 -10.82
N THR A 51 15.97 4.48 -10.91
CA THR A 51 16.15 3.76 -12.19
C THR A 51 15.25 2.53 -12.25
N ARG A 52 14.91 2.10 -13.47
CA ARG A 52 14.14 0.87 -13.70
C ARG A 52 14.78 -0.34 -13.00
N GLY A 53 16.10 -0.49 -13.11
CA GLY A 53 16.83 -1.60 -12.48
C GLY A 53 16.76 -1.56 -10.94
N ALA A 54 16.80 -0.38 -10.33
CA ALA A 54 16.61 -0.25 -8.89
C ALA A 54 15.18 -0.63 -8.46
N ALA A 55 14.17 -0.24 -9.23
CA ALA A 55 12.78 -0.63 -8.98
C ALA A 55 12.56 -2.14 -9.16
N GLU A 56 13.11 -2.73 -10.23
CA GLU A 56 13.08 -4.18 -10.46
C GLU A 56 13.69 -4.95 -9.29
N ALA A 57 14.89 -4.55 -8.84
CA ALA A 57 15.57 -5.17 -7.71
C ALA A 57 14.76 -5.04 -6.41
N LEU A 58 14.14 -3.88 -6.17
CA LEU A 58 13.28 -3.66 -5.01
C LEU A 58 12.04 -4.57 -5.02
N ILE A 59 11.38 -4.69 -6.18
CA ILE A 59 10.19 -5.54 -6.35
C ILE A 59 10.57 -7.02 -6.18
N ALA A 60 11.63 -7.48 -6.87
CA ALA A 60 12.10 -8.86 -6.83
C ALA A 60 12.65 -9.27 -5.46
N GLY A 61 13.21 -8.30 -4.71
CA GLY A 61 13.73 -8.48 -3.36
C GLY A 61 12.71 -8.17 -2.29
N ARG A 62 12.70 -6.93 -1.80
CA ARG A 62 11.96 -6.51 -0.60
C ARG A 62 10.47 -6.81 -0.70
N PHE A 63 9.80 -6.38 -1.77
CA PHE A 63 8.34 -6.59 -1.84
C PHE A 63 8.03 -8.09 -1.83
N ARG A 64 8.78 -8.90 -2.59
CA ARG A 64 8.61 -10.36 -2.64
C ARG A 64 8.82 -11.01 -1.28
N ALA A 65 9.86 -10.60 -0.55
CA ALA A 65 10.11 -11.07 0.79
C ALA A 65 8.96 -10.71 1.76
N GLU A 66 8.43 -9.48 1.69
CA GLU A 66 7.31 -9.03 2.53
C GLU A 66 6.04 -9.87 2.31
N HIS A 67 5.63 -10.04 1.05
CA HIS A 67 4.47 -10.87 0.72
C HIS A 67 4.65 -12.33 1.10
N ALA A 68 5.86 -12.89 0.91
CA ALA A 68 6.13 -14.27 1.30
C ALA A 68 6.09 -14.46 2.82
N ARG A 69 6.59 -13.47 3.58
CA ARG A 69 6.63 -13.50 5.05
C ARG A 69 5.26 -13.30 5.68
N ASN A 70 4.47 -12.36 5.16
CA ASN A 70 3.25 -11.91 5.82
C ASN A 70 1.96 -12.44 5.15
N GLY A 71 2.06 -12.95 3.91
CA GLY A 71 0.90 -13.23 3.07
C GLY A 71 0.26 -12.00 2.43
N TYR A 72 0.83 -10.80 2.67
CA TYR A 72 0.45 -9.49 2.17
C TYR A 72 1.66 -8.54 2.15
N GLY A 73 1.56 -7.40 1.46
CA GLY A 73 2.67 -6.47 1.28
C GLY A 73 2.26 -5.25 0.44
N MET A 74 3.14 -4.80 -0.46
CA MET A 74 2.87 -3.72 -1.41
C MET A 74 2.06 -4.20 -2.63
N PHE A 75 1.00 -3.48 -2.98
CA PHE A 75 0.16 -3.73 -4.16
C PHE A 75 0.19 -2.53 -5.10
N LEU A 76 0.14 -2.81 -6.39
CA LEU A 76 -0.08 -1.82 -7.43
C LEU A 76 -1.56 -1.47 -7.49
N VAL A 77 -1.89 -0.18 -7.52
CA VAL A 77 -3.26 0.32 -7.71
C VAL A 77 -3.42 0.77 -9.15
N SER A 78 -4.33 0.12 -9.88
CA SER A 78 -4.64 0.47 -11.27
C SER A 78 -6.10 0.89 -11.43
N LEU A 79 -6.35 1.99 -12.14
CA LEU A 79 -7.68 2.44 -12.51
C LEU A 79 -8.23 1.55 -13.63
N LYS A 80 -9.45 1.05 -13.45
CA LYS A 80 -10.16 0.28 -14.47
C LYS A 80 -10.29 1.08 -15.77
N SER A 81 -10.03 0.45 -16.90
CA SER A 81 -9.96 1.12 -18.22
C SER A 81 -11.34 1.41 -18.83
N SER A 82 -12.38 0.65 -18.50
CA SER A 82 -13.81 0.91 -18.79
C SER A 82 -14.67 -0.27 -18.29
N THR A 83 -15.98 -0.07 -18.23
CA THR A 83 -16.97 -1.13 -17.92
C THR A 83 -17.36 -1.91 -19.19
N PRO A 84 -17.67 -3.22 -19.08
CA PRO A 84 -17.74 -4.03 -17.86
C PRO A 84 -16.37 -4.40 -17.28
N ASP A 85 -16.37 -4.75 -15.98
CA ASP A 85 -15.21 -5.30 -15.28
C ASP A 85 -14.66 -6.55 -15.97
N TYR A 86 -13.44 -6.95 -15.59
CA TYR A 86 -12.82 -8.20 -16.03
C TYR A 86 -13.78 -9.38 -15.71
N PRO A 87 -14.29 -10.09 -16.72
CA PRO A 87 -15.32 -11.10 -16.53
C PRO A 87 -14.79 -12.27 -15.70
N ALA A 88 -15.58 -12.76 -14.75
CA ALA A 88 -15.23 -13.93 -13.93
C ALA A 88 -15.04 -15.22 -14.77
N ASP A 89 -15.64 -15.26 -15.97
CA ASP A 89 -15.56 -16.34 -16.95
C ASP A 89 -14.60 -16.05 -18.12
N SER A 90 -13.77 -15.00 -18.01
CA SER A 90 -12.77 -14.67 -19.03
C SER A 90 -11.76 -15.82 -19.21
N SER A 91 -11.59 -16.26 -20.46
CA SER A 91 -10.53 -17.21 -20.84
C SER A 91 -9.16 -16.56 -21.00
N ALA A 92 -9.11 -15.23 -21.19
CA ALA A 92 -7.86 -14.49 -21.30
C ALA A 92 -7.31 -14.19 -19.88
N PRO A 93 -5.99 -14.30 -19.63
CA PRO A 93 -5.38 -13.97 -18.34
C PRO A 93 -5.66 -12.54 -17.87
N PHE A 94 -5.84 -12.34 -16.57
CA PHE A 94 -6.05 -11.00 -15.98
C PHE A 94 -4.88 -10.06 -16.27
N SER A 95 -3.65 -10.59 -16.37
CA SER A 95 -2.48 -9.78 -16.71
C SER A 95 -2.61 -9.03 -18.03
N GLU A 96 -3.24 -9.62 -19.06
CA GLU A 96 -3.48 -8.95 -20.35
C GLU A 96 -4.53 -7.85 -20.25
N HIS A 97 -5.49 -8.00 -19.32
CA HIS A 97 -6.46 -6.95 -19.03
C HIS A 97 -5.82 -5.79 -18.24
N LEU A 98 -4.95 -6.11 -17.28
CA LEU A 98 -4.25 -5.14 -16.45
C LEU A 98 -3.37 -4.21 -17.30
N GLU A 99 -2.77 -4.69 -18.39
CA GLU A 99 -1.99 -3.86 -19.34
C GLU A 99 -2.78 -2.70 -19.95
N LYS A 100 -4.11 -2.82 -20.01
CA LYS A 100 -5.00 -1.77 -20.52
C LYS A 100 -5.40 -0.76 -19.44
N CYS A 101 -5.15 -1.09 -18.17
CA CYS A 101 -5.49 -0.25 -17.02
C CYS A 101 -4.37 0.76 -16.74
N LYS A 102 -4.74 1.95 -16.25
CA LYS A 102 -3.75 2.97 -15.88
C LYS A 102 -3.25 2.70 -14.46
N PRO A 103 -1.96 2.45 -14.21
CA PRO A 103 -1.43 2.45 -12.85
C PRO A 103 -1.49 3.87 -12.28
N ILE A 104 -2.06 4.01 -11.07
CA ILE A 104 -2.30 5.32 -10.44
C ILE A 104 -1.69 5.44 -9.06
N GLY A 105 -1.30 4.34 -8.42
CA GLY A 105 -0.70 4.41 -7.10
C GLY A 105 -0.26 3.07 -6.53
N THR A 106 -0.02 3.06 -5.24
CA THR A 106 0.26 1.89 -4.43
C THR A 106 -0.55 1.90 -3.16
N VAL A 107 -0.89 0.72 -2.67
CA VAL A 107 -1.45 0.50 -1.33
C VAL A 107 -0.73 -0.69 -0.71
N SER A 108 -0.47 -0.65 0.59
CA SER A 108 0.26 -1.72 1.28
C SER A 108 -0.31 -2.05 2.64
N LEU A 109 -0.05 -3.29 3.06
CA LEU A 109 -0.06 -3.69 4.47
C LEU A 109 1.36 -4.14 4.82
N MET A 110 2.03 -3.43 5.72
CA MET A 110 3.42 -3.70 6.10
C MET A 110 3.54 -3.85 7.61
N ARG A 111 4.52 -4.62 8.10
CA ARG A 111 4.74 -4.80 9.55
C ARG A 111 6.15 -4.42 9.97
N GLY A 112 6.99 -4.02 9.03
CA GLY A 112 8.44 -4.03 9.20
C GLY A 112 9.02 -5.44 9.12
N GLU A 113 10.26 -5.58 9.59
CA GLU A 113 11.00 -6.83 9.58
C GLU A 113 11.42 -7.25 11.00
N PRO A 114 11.45 -8.57 11.31
CA PRO A 114 11.98 -9.05 12.58
C PRO A 114 13.42 -8.56 12.83
N PRO A 115 13.80 -8.28 14.09
CA PRO A 115 13.02 -8.45 15.32
C PRO A 115 12.07 -7.30 15.64
N ASN A 116 12.05 -6.23 14.84
CA ASN A 116 11.33 -4.99 15.15
C ASN A 116 9.90 -4.95 14.59
N ALA A 117 9.43 -6.02 13.96
CA ALA A 117 8.13 -6.04 13.31
C ALA A 117 6.98 -5.85 14.32
N TYR A 118 5.99 -5.05 13.94
CA TYR A 118 4.77 -4.87 14.72
C TYR A 118 3.88 -6.11 14.69
N THR A 119 2.96 -6.23 15.66
CA THR A 119 2.02 -7.37 15.70
C THR A 119 0.86 -7.20 14.72
N ALA A 120 0.48 -5.95 14.41
CA ALA A 120 -0.50 -5.57 13.40
C ALA A 120 0.16 -4.82 12.22
N PRO A 121 -0.31 -4.99 10.97
CA PRO A 121 0.20 -4.23 9.84
C PRO A 121 -0.21 -2.77 9.83
N ASP A 122 0.67 -1.90 9.36
CA ASP A 122 0.36 -0.54 8.94
C ASP A 122 -0.19 -0.51 7.51
N VAL A 123 -1.28 0.24 7.30
CA VAL A 123 -1.78 0.54 5.97
C VAL A 123 -1.08 1.77 5.41
N GLY A 124 -0.37 1.57 4.30
CA GLY A 124 0.35 2.62 3.57
C GLY A 124 -0.25 2.85 2.20
N PHE A 125 -0.09 4.06 1.66
CA PHE A 125 -0.60 4.40 0.33
C PHE A 125 0.17 5.57 -0.30
N ALA A 126 0.21 5.57 -1.63
CA ALA A 126 0.70 6.68 -2.43
C ALA A 126 -0.07 6.71 -3.75
N ILE A 127 -0.55 7.87 -4.18
CA ILE A 127 -1.28 8.05 -5.44
C ILE A 127 -0.56 9.12 -6.24
N LEU A 128 -0.52 8.99 -7.57
CA LEU A 128 0.02 10.03 -8.45
C LEU A 128 -0.71 11.37 -8.23
N PRO A 129 0.00 12.51 -8.22
CA PRO A 129 -0.58 13.83 -7.92
C PRO A 129 -1.84 14.15 -8.74
N GLU A 130 -1.85 13.82 -10.03
CA GLU A 130 -2.97 14.07 -10.95
C GLU A 130 -4.22 13.20 -10.68
N GLU A 131 -4.07 12.12 -9.92
CA GLU A 131 -5.13 11.19 -9.51
C GLU A 131 -5.57 11.36 -8.05
N MET A 132 -4.93 12.26 -7.30
CA MET A 132 -5.30 12.56 -5.92
C MET A 132 -6.68 13.22 -5.82
N ARG A 133 -7.25 13.23 -4.61
CA ARG A 133 -8.55 13.87 -4.26
C ARG A 133 -9.78 13.31 -5.01
N ARG A 134 -9.67 12.11 -5.58
CA ARG A 134 -10.78 11.39 -6.24
C ARG A 134 -11.34 10.22 -5.41
N GLY A 135 -10.87 10.08 -4.17
CA GLY A 135 -11.27 9.00 -3.24
C GLY A 135 -10.58 7.65 -3.48
N TYR A 136 -9.65 7.55 -4.43
CA TYR A 136 -8.97 6.29 -4.76
C TYR A 136 -8.13 5.74 -3.61
N THR A 137 -7.47 6.59 -2.83
CA THR A 137 -6.70 6.16 -1.66
C THR A 137 -7.55 5.40 -0.65
N LYS A 138 -8.71 5.98 -0.29
CA LYS A 138 -9.66 5.37 0.64
C LYS A 138 -10.16 4.03 0.09
N GLU A 139 -10.58 4.02 -1.17
CA GLU A 139 -11.09 2.82 -1.82
C GLU A 139 -10.05 1.69 -1.89
N ALA A 140 -8.80 2.01 -2.23
CA ALA A 140 -7.71 1.03 -2.26
C ALA A 140 -7.40 0.48 -0.85
N ALA A 141 -7.37 1.35 0.16
CA ALA A 141 -7.15 0.95 1.55
C ALA A 141 -8.29 0.05 2.08
N GLU A 142 -9.56 0.41 1.83
CA GLU A 142 -10.71 -0.43 2.17
C GLU A 142 -10.64 -1.78 1.46
N GLY A 143 -10.32 -1.80 0.16
CA GLY A 143 -10.20 -3.02 -0.62
C GLY A 143 -9.12 -3.97 -0.10
N VAL A 144 -7.91 -3.47 0.16
CA VAL A 144 -6.82 -4.32 0.66
C VAL A 144 -7.08 -4.81 2.09
N MET A 145 -7.66 -3.98 2.96
CA MET A 145 -8.00 -4.38 4.34
C MET A 145 -9.11 -5.43 4.35
N ALA A 146 -10.16 -5.25 3.55
CA ALA A 146 -11.25 -6.22 3.44
C ALA A 146 -10.75 -7.57 2.91
N TRP A 147 -9.90 -7.55 1.87
CA TRP A 147 -9.25 -8.77 1.36
C TRP A 147 -8.35 -9.43 2.43
N ALA A 148 -7.51 -8.67 3.12
CA ALA A 148 -6.62 -9.22 4.15
C ALA A 148 -7.39 -9.79 5.34
N GLU A 149 -8.52 -9.20 5.71
CA GLU A 149 -9.40 -9.72 6.75
C GLU A 149 -10.02 -11.06 6.31
N ALA A 150 -10.60 -11.11 5.11
CA ALA A 150 -11.26 -12.31 4.58
C ALA A 150 -10.29 -13.46 4.31
N GLU A 151 -9.15 -13.17 3.68
CA GLU A 151 -8.25 -14.18 3.14
C GLU A 151 -7.09 -14.54 4.08
N ARG A 152 -6.78 -13.66 5.04
CA ARG A 152 -5.61 -13.80 5.94
C ARG A 152 -5.96 -13.61 7.42
N GLY A 153 -7.20 -13.29 7.76
CA GLY A 153 -7.64 -13.09 9.15
C GLY A 153 -7.08 -11.82 9.80
N VAL A 154 -6.60 -10.84 9.01
CA VAL A 154 -6.03 -9.59 9.53
C VAL A 154 -7.15 -8.67 9.98
N ARG A 155 -7.39 -8.60 11.30
CA ARG A 155 -8.44 -7.75 11.88
C ARG A 155 -7.93 -6.39 12.33
N ASP A 156 -6.73 -6.38 12.92
CA ASP A 156 -6.06 -5.20 13.45
C ASP A 156 -5.20 -4.56 12.37
N VAL A 157 -5.35 -3.25 12.16
CA VAL A 157 -4.60 -2.48 11.17
C VAL A 157 -4.24 -1.11 11.76
N LEU A 158 -2.95 -0.80 11.73
CA LEU A 158 -2.40 0.50 12.12
C LEU A 158 -2.43 1.47 10.95
N GLY A 159 -2.49 2.76 11.25
CA GLY A 159 -2.16 3.84 10.32
C GLY A 159 -0.99 4.62 10.89
N LEU A 160 0.15 4.59 10.22
CA LEU A 160 1.38 5.23 10.68
C LEU A 160 1.76 6.34 9.71
N THR A 161 2.00 7.55 10.21
CA THR A 161 2.41 8.66 9.37
C THR A 161 3.20 9.72 10.13
N GLU A 162 3.89 10.61 9.44
CA GLU A 162 4.54 11.75 10.09
C GLU A 162 3.49 12.67 10.73
N PRO A 163 3.76 13.27 11.91
CA PRO A 163 2.79 14.16 12.56
C PRO A 163 2.38 15.37 11.73
N SER A 164 3.22 15.81 10.80
CA SER A 164 2.95 16.90 9.85
C SER A 164 2.17 16.47 8.60
N ASN A 165 2.03 15.17 8.35
CA ASN A 165 1.38 14.64 7.15
C ASN A 165 -0.15 14.62 7.29
N GLU A 166 -0.74 15.81 7.21
CA GLU A 166 -2.17 16.04 7.35
C GLU A 166 -3.00 15.32 6.27
N ALA A 167 -2.42 15.09 5.08
CA ALA A 167 -3.10 14.39 4.00
C ALA A 167 -3.38 12.92 4.39
N SER A 168 -2.37 12.21 4.91
CA SER A 168 -2.55 10.82 5.37
C SER A 168 -3.48 10.74 6.59
N GLN A 169 -3.36 11.68 7.54
CA GLN A 169 -4.27 11.77 8.69
C GLN A 169 -5.73 12.00 8.25
N GLY A 170 -5.94 12.83 7.22
CA GLY A 170 -7.24 13.01 6.57
C GLY A 170 -7.82 11.70 6.02
N VAL A 171 -6.99 10.87 5.39
CA VAL A 171 -7.40 9.55 4.91
C VAL A 171 -7.75 8.62 6.07
N PHE A 172 -6.93 8.57 7.13
CA PHE A 172 -7.23 7.75 8.32
C PHE A 172 -8.57 8.14 8.96
N ARG A 173 -8.85 9.45 9.11
CA ARG A 173 -10.17 9.92 9.55
C ARG A 173 -11.29 9.48 8.61
N SER A 174 -11.09 9.56 7.29
CA SER A 174 -12.09 9.11 6.30
C SER A 174 -12.35 7.60 6.29
N LEU A 175 -11.36 6.80 6.73
CA LEU A 175 -11.45 5.36 6.95
C LEU A 175 -12.06 5.00 8.31
N GLY A 176 -12.32 6.01 9.17
CA GLY A 176 -12.83 5.80 10.52
C GLY A 176 -11.79 5.28 11.51
N PHE A 177 -10.50 5.47 11.24
CA PHE A 177 -9.45 5.13 12.20
C PHE A 177 -9.48 6.10 13.38
N GLU A 178 -9.04 5.61 14.53
CA GLU A 178 -8.97 6.36 15.79
C GLU A 178 -7.54 6.83 16.04
N ASP A 179 -7.36 8.12 16.30
CA ASP A 179 -6.08 8.73 16.64
C ASP A 179 -5.61 8.25 18.03
N ARG A 180 -4.37 7.77 18.09
CA ARG A 180 -3.70 7.29 19.32
C ARG A 180 -2.54 8.19 19.74
N GLY A 181 -2.35 9.33 19.09
CA GLY A 181 -1.32 10.29 19.40
C GLY A 181 0.04 9.95 18.79
N ILE A 182 1.07 10.62 19.29
CA ILE A 182 2.43 10.56 18.74
C ILE A 182 3.30 9.61 19.56
N HIS A 183 3.85 8.59 18.91
CA HIS A 183 4.68 7.55 19.52
C HIS A 183 6.03 7.40 18.80
N SER A 184 6.98 6.71 19.44
CA SER A 184 8.25 6.34 18.78
C SER A 184 8.03 5.07 17.97
N LEU A 185 8.41 5.09 16.69
CA LEU A 185 8.17 3.98 15.79
C LEU A 185 9.45 3.17 15.55
N LYS A 186 9.59 2.04 16.24
CA LYS A 186 10.77 1.14 16.17
C LYS A 186 11.10 0.69 14.74
N VAL A 187 10.09 0.36 13.93
CA VAL A 187 10.29 -0.04 12.52
C VAL A 187 10.95 1.08 11.69
N PHE A 188 10.72 2.33 12.07
CA PHE A 188 11.28 3.51 11.41
C PHE A 188 12.48 4.10 12.19
N GLY A 189 13.22 3.28 12.93
CA GLY A 189 14.42 3.72 13.64
C GLY A 189 14.14 4.62 14.85
N GLY A 190 12.93 4.56 15.42
CA GLY A 190 12.56 5.27 16.63
C GLY A 190 12.08 6.71 16.41
N VAL A 191 11.86 7.14 15.16
CA VAL A 191 11.29 8.46 14.85
C VAL A 191 9.89 8.62 15.44
N LYS A 192 9.50 9.87 15.72
CA LYS A 192 8.16 10.18 16.22
C LYS A 192 7.16 10.19 15.07
N GLY A 193 6.13 9.35 15.18
CA GLY A 193 5.04 9.26 14.20
C GLY A 193 3.67 9.35 14.87
N SER A 194 2.69 9.86 14.13
CA SER A 194 1.28 9.80 14.50
C SER A 194 0.77 8.37 14.27
N VAL A 195 0.14 7.80 15.30
CA VAL A 195 -0.37 6.43 15.30
C VAL A 195 -1.88 6.45 15.29
N TRP A 196 -2.45 5.69 14.37
CA TRP A 196 -3.88 5.50 14.20
C TRP A 196 -4.20 4.01 14.25
N THR A 197 -5.38 3.66 14.73
CA THR A 197 -5.84 2.26 14.75
C THR A 197 -7.19 2.13 14.06
N LYS A 198 -7.41 1.04 13.32
CA LYS A 198 -8.76 0.68 12.86
C LYS A 198 -9.73 0.68 14.05
N LYS A 199 -10.94 1.19 13.84
CA LYS A 199 -11.97 1.28 14.90
C LYS A 199 -12.20 -0.08 15.57
N GLY A 200 -12.25 -0.08 16.90
CA GLY A 200 -12.52 -1.28 17.70
C GLY A 200 -11.26 -2.08 18.10
N MET A 201 -10.08 -1.66 17.66
CA MET A 201 -8.80 -2.15 18.19
C MET A 201 -8.62 -1.72 19.65
N HIS A 202 -7.81 -2.47 20.41
CA HIS A 202 -7.41 -2.09 21.75
C HIS A 202 -6.69 -0.72 21.74
N SER A 203 -6.95 0.12 22.76
CA SER A 203 -6.46 1.49 22.80
C SER A 203 -5.00 1.62 23.23
N ASP A 204 -4.47 0.62 23.94
CA ASP A 204 -3.05 0.58 24.30
C ASP A 204 -2.21 0.13 23.09
N VAL A 205 -1.45 1.05 22.52
CA VAL A 205 -0.65 0.79 21.32
C VAL A 205 0.56 -0.10 21.58
N SER A 206 0.95 -0.29 22.85
CA SER A 206 2.08 -1.17 23.21
C SER A 206 1.81 -2.64 22.91
N GLU A 207 0.53 -3.05 22.85
CA GLU A 207 0.12 -4.39 22.38
C GLU A 207 0.51 -4.64 20.92
N TYR A 208 0.69 -3.56 20.15
CA TYR A 208 1.12 -3.63 18.76
C TYR A 208 2.63 -3.52 18.56
N GLY A 209 3.40 -3.40 19.65
CA GLY A 209 4.85 -3.26 19.63
C GLY A 209 5.33 -1.84 19.35
N ILE A 210 4.42 -0.85 19.36
CA ILE A 210 4.72 0.59 19.28
C ILE A 210 5.46 1.03 20.55
#